data_AF-A0AA86J3S7-F1
#
_entry.id   AF-A0AA86J3S7-F1
#
_cell.length_a   1.000
_cell.length_b   1.000
_cell.length_c   1.000
_cell.angle_alpha   90.00
_cell.angle_beta   90.00
_cell.angle_gamma   90.00
#
_symmetry.space_group_name_H-M   'P 1'
#
loop_
_entity.id
_entity.type
_entity.pdbx_description
1 polymer ?
#
loop_
_entity_poly.entity_id
_entity_poly.type
_entity_poly.pdbx_seq_one_letter_code
_entity_poly.pdbx_strand_id
1 'polypeptide(L)'
;MLAGAALSCLTGMRDPFLPQPDVCQTAQLTQWRYQGFVAVKGNIRGILRDGNGKWHRTGTGEPLPPGWRVGNITDQEMQIFTAAGCEPSQWRWTRQGDQHEAMDRDNHGVQRSDSKGGSAEAGHADGGRRAGGAGAAKSGGAGKT
;
A
#
# COMPACT_ATOMS: atom_id res chain seq x y z
N MET A 1 -24.31 54.69 26.30
CA MET A 1 -23.92 54.44 24.90
C MET A 1 -22.45 54.07 24.92
N LEU A 2 -22.16 52.79 24.69
CA LEU A 2 -20.84 52.18 24.89
C LEU A 2 -19.79 52.86 24.02
N ALA A 3 -18.77 53.39 24.69
CA ALA A 3 -17.55 53.90 24.09
C ALA A 3 -16.89 52.80 23.24
N GLY A 4 -16.45 53.20 22.05
CA GLY A 4 -15.82 52.32 21.08
C GLY A 4 -14.73 51.46 21.70
N ALA A 5 -14.85 50.15 21.48
CA ALA A 5 -13.79 49.18 21.71
C ALA A 5 -12.61 49.54 20.81
N ALA A 6 -11.79 50.45 21.33
CA ALA A 6 -10.56 50.91 20.76
C ALA A 6 -9.57 49.73 20.68
N LEU A 7 -9.05 49.51 19.47
CA LEU A 7 -7.75 48.92 19.18
C LEU A 7 -7.42 47.58 19.89
N SER A 8 -7.90 46.48 19.33
CA SER A 8 -7.29 45.15 19.56
C SER A 8 -5.99 44.91 18.77
N CYS A 9 -5.36 45.95 18.22
CA CYS A 9 -4.12 45.84 17.44
C CYS A 9 -2.88 46.20 18.24
N LEU A 10 -2.77 45.70 19.47
CA LEU A 10 -1.48 45.60 20.16
C LEU A 10 -0.83 44.31 19.67
N THR A 11 -0.02 44.40 18.62
CA THR A 11 0.93 43.37 18.22
C THR A 11 1.94 43.16 19.34
N GLY A 12 1.56 42.33 20.32
CA GLY A 12 2.45 41.83 21.35
C GLY A 12 3.63 41.11 20.72
N MET A 13 4.81 41.32 21.30
CA MET A 13 6.09 40.76 20.89
C MET A 13 5.93 39.28 20.53
N ARG A 14 6.03 38.97 19.23
CA ARG A 14 6.05 37.59 18.78
C ARG A 14 7.26 36.91 19.44
N ASP A 15 7.07 35.72 19.98
CA ASP A 15 8.19 34.93 20.49
C ASP A 15 9.17 34.67 19.32
N PRO A 16 10.39 35.22 19.36
CA PRO A 16 11.36 35.08 18.27
C PRO A 16 11.85 33.64 18.09
N PHE A 17 11.56 32.74 19.02
CA PHE A 17 11.89 31.31 18.93
C PHE A 17 10.76 30.48 18.34
N LEU A 18 9.55 31.03 18.22
CA LEU A 18 8.45 30.32 17.55
C LEU A 18 8.61 30.41 16.03
N PRO A 19 8.57 29.27 15.31
CA PRO A 19 8.57 29.28 13.87
C PRO A 19 7.35 30.03 13.35
N GLN A 20 7.52 30.68 12.19
CA GLN A 20 6.40 31.32 11.51
C GLN A 20 5.32 30.26 11.22
N PRO A 21 4.02 30.56 11.44
CA PRO A 21 2.95 29.65 11.10
C PRO A 21 3.03 29.38 9.60
N ASP A 22 2.98 28.10 9.27
CA ASP A 22 3.06 27.62 7.89
C ASP A 22 1.70 27.81 7.23
N VAL A 23 1.45 29.03 6.74
CA VAL A 23 0.20 29.39 6.03
C VAL A 23 0.01 28.53 4.77
N CYS A 24 1.12 28.12 4.14
CA CYS A 24 1.13 27.36 2.89
C CYS A 24 1.11 25.84 3.08
N GLN A 25 1.24 25.41 4.33
CA GLN A 25 1.29 24.03 4.77
C GLN A 25 2.43 23.25 4.08
N THR A 26 3.50 23.94 3.68
CA THR A 26 4.62 23.35 2.93
C THR A 26 5.35 22.29 3.77
N ALA A 27 5.46 22.50 5.08
CA ALA A 27 5.98 21.49 6.01
C ALA A 27 5.19 20.17 5.91
N GLN A 28 3.88 20.22 5.73
CA GLN A 28 3.06 19.02 5.57
C GLN A 28 3.34 18.31 4.23
N LEU A 29 3.55 19.05 3.13
CA LEU A 29 3.94 18.45 1.83
C LEU A 29 5.20 17.58 1.92
N THR A 30 6.18 17.97 2.75
CA THR A 30 7.43 17.20 2.91
C THR A 30 7.24 15.82 3.54
N GLN A 31 6.15 15.63 4.30
CA GLN A 31 5.86 14.38 5.01
C GLN A 31 5.12 13.36 4.14
N TRP A 32 4.54 13.81 3.03
CA TRP A 32 3.85 12.93 2.10
C TRP A 32 4.85 12.16 1.25
N ARG A 33 4.43 10.98 0.79
CA ARG A 33 5.22 10.09 -0.05
C ARG A 33 4.40 9.61 -1.25
N TYR A 34 4.97 9.80 -2.43
CA TYR A 34 4.43 9.26 -3.67
C TYR A 34 4.91 7.83 -3.90
N GLN A 35 3.96 6.91 -4.08
CA GLN A 35 4.20 5.46 -4.13
C GLN A 35 4.09 4.91 -5.56
N GLY A 36 3.50 5.69 -6.47
CA GLY A 36 3.29 5.33 -7.86
C GLY A 36 1.85 5.63 -8.28
N PHE A 37 1.45 5.13 -9.45
CA PHE A 37 0.11 5.32 -9.98
C PHE A 37 -0.51 3.99 -10.41
N VAL A 38 -1.83 4.01 -10.54
CA VAL A 38 -2.60 2.95 -11.22
C VAL A 38 -3.30 3.56 -12.42
N ALA A 39 -3.26 2.86 -13.55
CA ALA A 39 -3.97 3.28 -14.77
C ALA A 39 -4.99 2.20 -15.16
N VAL A 40 -6.27 2.58 -15.21
CA VAL A 40 -7.35 1.68 -15.63
C VAL A 40 -8.12 2.34 -16.76
N LYS A 41 -8.06 1.73 -17.96
CA LYS A 41 -8.73 2.25 -19.18
C LYS A 41 -8.41 3.74 -19.44
N GLY A 42 -7.16 4.14 -19.26
CA GLY A 42 -6.71 5.53 -19.42
C GLY A 42 -6.98 6.46 -18.23
N ASN A 43 -7.67 5.99 -17.18
CA ASN A 43 -7.86 6.77 -15.95
C ASN A 43 -6.67 6.56 -15.02
N ILE A 44 -5.81 7.57 -14.93
CA ILE A 44 -4.62 7.57 -14.06
C ILE A 44 -5.02 8.05 -12.66
N ARG A 45 -4.63 7.28 -11.64
CA ARG A 45 -4.77 7.65 -10.23
C ARG A 45 -3.42 7.50 -9.54
N GLY A 46 -2.91 8.57 -8.95
CA GLY A 46 -1.74 8.57 -8.08
C GLY A 46 -2.07 7.95 -6.72
N ILE A 47 -1.10 7.22 -6.18
CA ILE A 47 -1.15 6.58 -4.87
C ILE A 47 -0.20 7.34 -3.95
N LEU A 48 -0.76 7.90 -2.89
CA LEU A 48 -0.05 8.74 -1.94
C LEU A 48 -0.21 8.16 -0.53
N ARG A 49 0.83 8.34 0.29
CA ARG A 49 0.77 8.14 1.74
C ARG A 49 1.05 9.47 2.42
N ASP A 50 0.13 9.93 3.26
CA ASP A 50 0.31 11.18 4.00
C ASP A 50 1.25 11.01 5.20
N GLY A 51 1.57 12.12 5.88
CA GLY A 51 2.43 12.13 7.07
C GLY A 51 1.91 11.31 8.26
N ASN A 52 0.60 11.04 8.30
CA ASN A 52 -0.01 10.17 9.32
C ASN A 52 0.00 8.69 8.90
N GLY A 53 0.53 8.39 7.73
CA GLY A 53 0.58 7.05 7.17
C GLY A 53 -0.71 6.60 6.49
N LYS A 54 -1.71 7.48 6.32
CA LYS A 54 -2.97 7.17 5.64
C LYS A 54 -2.77 7.20 4.13
N TRP A 55 -3.42 6.23 3.48
CA TRP A 55 -3.40 6.08 2.02
C TRP A 55 -4.43 6.99 1.36
N HIS A 56 -4.03 7.62 0.26
CA HIS A 56 -4.87 8.45 -0.60
C HIS A 56 -4.73 7.98 -2.05
N ARG A 57 -5.85 7.98 -2.77
CA ARG A 57 -5.90 7.72 -4.21
C ARG A 57 -6.51 8.95 -4.86
N THR A 58 -5.79 9.55 -5.81
CA THR A 58 -6.24 10.82 -6.38
C THR A 58 -5.86 10.94 -7.85
N GLY A 59 -6.67 11.65 -8.64
CA GLY A 59 -6.40 11.94 -10.04
C GLY A 59 -5.95 13.38 -10.28
N THR A 60 -5.45 13.65 -11.48
CA THR A 60 -5.13 15.02 -11.91
C THR A 60 -6.32 15.95 -11.74
N GLY A 61 -6.08 17.12 -11.16
CA GLY A 61 -7.05 18.18 -10.90
C GLY A 61 -7.83 18.05 -9.58
N GLU A 62 -7.77 16.90 -8.90
CA GLU A 62 -8.46 16.70 -7.63
C GLU A 62 -7.83 17.49 -6.47
N PRO A 63 -8.64 17.88 -5.47
CA PRO A 63 -8.15 18.56 -4.28
C PRO A 63 -7.50 17.58 -3.30
N LEU A 64 -6.42 18.01 -2.65
CA LEU A 64 -5.81 17.35 -1.50
C LEU A 64 -5.89 18.28 -0.28
N PRO A 65 -6.21 17.75 0.92
CA PRO A 65 -6.11 18.52 2.14
C PRO A 65 -4.70 19.09 2.30
N PRO A 66 -4.54 20.35 2.74
CA PRO A 66 -5.55 21.28 3.24
C PRO A 66 -6.15 22.23 2.18
N GLY A 67 -5.82 22.06 0.89
CA GLY A 67 -6.26 22.94 -0.19
C GLY A 67 -5.37 22.90 -1.44
N TRP A 68 -4.46 21.93 -1.52
CA TRP A 68 -3.61 21.72 -2.68
C TRP A 68 -4.39 21.07 -3.82
N ARG A 69 -3.83 21.10 -5.02
CA ARG A 69 -4.40 20.42 -6.18
C ARG A 69 -3.40 19.50 -6.85
N VAL A 70 -3.88 18.35 -7.27
CA VAL A 70 -3.05 17.40 -8.00
C VAL A 70 -2.80 17.92 -9.42
N GLY A 71 -1.54 17.98 -9.81
CA GLY A 71 -1.11 18.30 -11.16
C GLY A 71 -0.89 17.03 -11.98
N ASN A 72 0.25 16.97 -12.66
CA ASN A 72 0.62 15.83 -13.48
C ASN A 72 1.03 14.61 -12.62
N ILE A 73 0.66 13.42 -13.08
CA ILE A 73 0.98 12.14 -12.43
C ILE A 73 1.71 11.28 -13.45
N THR A 74 2.94 10.91 -13.14
CA THR A 74 3.78 10.04 -13.97
C THR A 74 4.30 8.86 -13.16
N ASP A 75 4.97 7.92 -13.81
CA ASP A 75 5.63 6.81 -13.12
C ASP A 75 6.68 7.27 -12.10
N GLN A 76 7.42 8.32 -12.43
CA GLN A 76 8.57 8.76 -11.65
C GLN A 76 8.24 9.90 -10.70
N GLU A 77 7.29 10.75 -11.04
CA GLU A 77 7.00 11.97 -10.31
C GLU A 77 5.50 12.31 -10.29
N MET A 78 5.11 12.98 -9.20
CA MET A 78 3.80 13.57 -9.02
C MET A 78 3.95 15.05 -8.70
N GLN A 79 3.29 15.89 -9.49
CA GLN A 79 3.28 17.33 -9.32
C GLN A 79 2.04 17.76 -8.55
N ILE A 80 2.20 18.73 -7.65
CA ILE A 80 1.14 19.32 -6.83
C ILE A 80 1.21 20.83 -6.96
N PHE A 81 0.05 21.47 -7.09
CA PHE A 81 -0.08 22.92 -7.02
C PHE A 81 -0.48 23.33 -5.62
N THR A 82 0.28 24.27 -5.04
CA THR A 82 -0.04 24.85 -3.74
C THR A 82 -1.14 25.92 -3.89
N ALA A 83 -1.63 26.43 -2.77
CA ALA A 83 -2.66 27.46 -2.79
C ALA A 83 -2.15 28.78 -3.43
N ALA A 84 -3.06 29.61 -3.94
CA ALA A 84 -2.67 30.90 -4.51
C ALA A 84 -1.93 31.77 -3.50
N GLY A 85 -0.82 32.39 -3.92
CA GLY A 85 0.02 33.21 -3.04
C GLY A 85 1.01 32.43 -2.17
N CYS A 86 1.12 31.11 -2.36
CA CYS A 86 2.11 30.28 -1.68
C CYS A 86 3.35 30.01 -2.51
N GLU A 87 4.51 30.05 -1.84
CA GLU A 87 5.80 29.65 -2.37
C GLU A 87 6.29 28.36 -1.67
N PRO A 88 6.68 27.32 -2.43
CA PRO A 88 6.66 27.26 -3.89
C PRO A 88 5.23 27.09 -4.43
N SER A 89 4.94 27.66 -5.59
CA SER A 89 3.66 27.50 -6.30
C SER A 89 3.41 26.05 -6.76
N GLN A 90 4.48 25.30 -6.94
CA GLN A 90 4.47 23.90 -7.34
C GLN A 90 5.39 23.06 -6.46
N TRP A 91 4.92 21.89 -6.10
CA TRP A 91 5.65 20.88 -5.36
C TRP A 91 5.77 19.60 -6.19
N ARG A 92 6.85 18.86 -5.99
CA ARG A 92 7.09 17.61 -6.72
C ARG A 92 7.58 16.52 -5.79
N TRP A 93 6.87 15.40 -5.81
CA TRP A 93 7.32 14.17 -5.17
C TRP A 93 7.86 13.21 -6.22
N THR A 94 9.07 12.70 -6.02
CA THR A 94 9.59 11.57 -6.77
C THR A 94 9.10 10.27 -6.16
N ARG A 95 8.89 9.25 -7.00
CA ARG A 95 8.53 7.90 -6.55
C ARG A 95 9.63 7.39 -5.62
N GLN A 96 9.25 7.04 -4.40
CA GLN A 96 10.15 6.35 -3.49
C GLN A 96 10.27 4.91 -4.00
N GLY A 97 11.42 4.55 -4.58
CA GLY A 97 11.71 3.17 -4.96
C GLY A 97 12.00 2.33 -3.72
N ASP A 98 11.20 1.30 -3.47
CA ASP A 98 11.55 0.28 -2.49
C ASP A 98 12.58 -0.68 -3.11
N GLN A 99 13.75 -0.79 -2.50
CA GLN A 99 14.81 -1.74 -2.88
C GLN A 99 14.46 -3.20 -2.52
N HIS A 100 13.20 -3.60 -2.66
CA HIS A 100 12.71 -4.93 -2.28
C HIS A 100 12.11 -5.66 -3.49
N GLU A 101 12.80 -5.60 -4.62
CA GLU A 101 12.47 -6.37 -5.83
C GLU A 101 12.94 -7.83 -5.75
N ALA A 102 12.89 -8.43 -4.55
CA ALA A 102 13.03 -9.87 -4.42
C ALA A 102 11.68 -10.50 -4.76
N MET A 103 11.42 -10.66 -6.06
CA MET A 103 10.39 -11.60 -6.50
C MET A 103 10.83 -12.99 -6.04
N ASP A 104 10.02 -13.65 -5.21
CA ASP A 104 10.13 -15.09 -5.00
C ASP A 104 9.99 -15.76 -6.37
N ARG A 105 11.13 -16.15 -6.95
CA ARG A 105 11.14 -17.10 -8.05
C ARG A 105 10.82 -18.45 -7.43
N ASP A 106 9.55 -18.83 -7.47
CA ASP A 106 9.14 -20.22 -7.32
C ASP A 106 9.87 -21.07 -8.38
N ASN A 107 11.05 -21.57 -8.01
CA ASN A 107 11.81 -22.52 -8.82
C ASN A 107 11.10 -23.88 -8.72
N HIS A 108 9.97 -24.04 -9.40
CA HIS A 108 9.41 -25.35 -9.73
C HIS A 108 10.20 -25.97 -10.91
N GLY A 109 11.52 -26.07 -10.73
CA GLY A 109 12.39 -26.90 -11.56
C GLY A 109 12.38 -28.31 -11.02
N VAL A 110 11.47 -29.13 -11.55
CA VAL A 110 11.40 -30.58 -11.31
C VAL A 110 12.81 -31.20 -11.41
N GLN A 111 13.34 -31.67 -10.28
CA GLN A 111 14.52 -32.53 -10.23
C GLN A 111 14.17 -33.87 -10.90
N ARG A 112 14.54 -34.01 -12.17
CA ARG A 112 14.79 -35.35 -12.74
C ARG A 112 16.22 -35.73 -12.38
N SER A 113 16.35 -36.42 -11.25
CA SER A 113 17.57 -37.10 -10.85
C SER A 113 17.78 -38.31 -11.75
N ASP A 114 18.48 -38.14 -12.86
CA ASP A 114 19.09 -39.25 -13.59
C ASP A 114 20.56 -39.35 -13.18
N SER A 115 20.85 -40.20 -12.19
CA SER A 115 22.20 -40.74 -11.98
C SER A 115 22.12 -42.12 -11.34
N LYS A 116 22.74 -43.07 -12.02
CA LYS A 116 22.67 -44.51 -11.88
C LYS A 116 23.87 -45.03 -11.09
N GLY A 117 23.63 -45.99 -10.19
CA GLY A 117 24.64 -46.89 -9.59
C GLY A 117 24.58 -46.90 -8.06
N GLY A 118 24.58 -48.02 -7.33
CA GLY A 118 24.54 -49.45 -7.66
C GLY A 118 24.67 -50.28 -6.37
N SER A 119 24.08 -51.48 -6.39
CA SER A 119 24.37 -52.70 -5.59
C SER A 119 23.95 -52.86 -4.12
N ALA A 120 23.40 -54.07 -3.89
CA ALA A 120 23.42 -54.96 -2.71
C ALA A 120 22.17 -55.12 -1.81
N GLU A 121 21.77 -56.39 -1.73
CA GLU A 121 20.73 -57.09 -0.96
C GLU A 121 20.73 -56.91 0.57
N ALA A 122 19.53 -56.97 1.17
CA ALA A 122 19.04 -58.05 2.07
C ALA A 122 18.14 -57.54 3.22
N GLY A 123 16.90 -58.06 3.26
CA GLY A 123 16.32 -58.66 4.49
C GLY A 123 15.78 -57.78 5.64
N HIS A 124 14.44 -57.76 5.73
CA HIS A 124 13.60 -58.05 6.93
C HIS A 124 13.47 -57.06 8.11
N ALA A 125 12.24 -56.56 8.29
CA ALA A 125 11.47 -56.54 9.55
C ALA A 125 10.01 -56.17 9.18
N ASP A 126 9.11 -57.13 9.01
CA ASP A 126 8.19 -57.69 10.01
C ASP A 126 7.38 -56.66 10.81
N GLY A 127 6.05 -56.71 10.60
CA GLY A 127 5.06 -55.84 11.23
C GLY A 127 3.63 -56.33 10.98
N GLY A 128 3.35 -57.56 11.41
CA GLY A 128 2.09 -58.04 12.03
C GLY A 128 0.70 -57.76 11.40
N ARG A 129 -0.03 -58.84 11.11
CA ARG A 129 -1.46 -58.91 10.68
C ARG A 129 -2.44 -58.93 11.88
N ARG A 130 -3.73 -58.61 11.61
CA ARG A 130 -4.97 -59.41 11.90
C ARG A 130 -6.20 -58.53 11.54
N ALA A 131 -7.09 -58.86 10.60
CA ALA A 131 -7.98 -60.01 10.35
C ALA A 131 -9.34 -59.94 11.08
N GLY A 132 -10.43 -59.93 10.30
CA GLY A 132 -11.82 -60.26 10.69
C GLY A 132 -12.75 -59.04 10.86
N GLY A 133 -13.93 -58.96 10.27
CA GLY A 133 -14.71 -59.96 9.55
C GLY A 133 -15.91 -59.37 8.79
N ALA A 134 -16.52 -60.26 8.00
CA ALA A 134 -17.70 -60.00 7.17
C ALA A 134 -18.97 -59.77 8.00
N GLY A 135 -19.85 -58.92 7.50
CA GLY A 135 -21.25 -58.79 7.91
C GLY A 135 -22.08 -58.33 6.72
N ALA A 136 -23.15 -59.07 6.45
CA ALA A 136 -23.79 -59.20 5.15
C ALA A 136 -24.87 -58.15 4.82
N ALA A 137 -25.23 -58.16 3.54
CA ALA A 137 -26.33 -57.50 2.84
C ALA A 137 -27.64 -57.24 3.60
N LYS A 138 -28.31 -56.15 3.21
CA LYS A 138 -29.74 -56.23 2.83
C LYS A 138 -30.13 -55.15 1.81
N SER A 139 -30.74 -55.62 0.73
CA SER A 139 -31.45 -54.89 -0.31
C SER A 139 -32.91 -54.63 0.10
N GLY A 140 -33.51 -53.58 -0.48
CA GLY A 140 -34.96 -53.34 -0.46
C GLY A 140 -35.32 -52.00 0.21
N GLY A 141 -36.12 -51.11 -0.39
CA GLY A 141 -36.91 -51.26 -1.60
C GLY A 141 -37.56 -49.93 -2.01
N ALA A 142 -38.03 -49.93 -3.25
CA ALA A 142 -38.87 -48.90 -3.83
C ALA A 142 -40.24 -48.86 -3.13
N GLY A 143 -40.77 -47.64 -2.94
CA GLY A 143 -42.12 -47.40 -2.46
C GLY A 143 -42.62 -46.04 -2.97
N LYS A 144 -43.53 -46.11 -3.93
CA LYS A 144 -44.31 -45.05 -4.59
C LYS A 144 -44.97 -44.05 -3.62
N THR A 145 -45.11 -42.79 -4.07
CA THR A 145 -46.39 -42.22 -4.56
C THR A 145 -46.10 -41.20 -5.64
#